data_AF-A0A9X1V366-F1
#
_entry.id   AF-A0A9X1V366-F1
#
_cell.length_a   1.000
_cell.length_b   1.000
_cell.length_c   1.000
_cell.angle_alpha   90.00
_cell.angle_beta   90.00
_cell.angle_gamma   90.00
#
_symmetry.space_group_name_H-M   'P 1'
#
loop_
_entity.id
_entity.type
_entity.pdbx_description
1 polymer ?
#
loop_
_entity_poly.entity_id
_entity_poly.type
_entity_poly.pdbx_seq_one_letter_code
_entity_poly.pdbx_strand_id
1 'polypeptide(L)'
;MKALKNIFMVITAVLILLPSGISFSHIFSDHSHNLCDNYAEHHYHTKSVDCDLHDYHKNPALHLDIPEFTFIEFEYKEKLTYDYYQFLNDFEALPFDLRGPPYFA
;
A
#
# COMPACT_ATOMS: atom_id res chain seq x y z
N MET A 1 -13.24 23.82 30.61
CA MET A 1 -12.99 22.38 30.38
C MET A 1 -12.35 22.06 29.03
N LYS A 2 -12.83 22.61 27.90
CA LYS A 2 -12.21 22.36 26.57
C LYS A 2 -10.74 22.78 26.47
N ALA A 3 -10.38 23.98 26.96
CA ALA A 3 -9.01 24.47 26.92
C ALA A 3 -8.03 23.57 27.71
N LEU A 4 -8.44 23.13 28.91
CA LEU A 4 -7.66 22.20 29.73
C LEU A 4 -7.45 20.85 29.01
N LYS A 5 -8.48 20.33 28.35
CA LYS A 5 -8.39 19.09 27.55
C LYS A 5 -7.39 19.23 26.41
N ASN A 6 -7.40 20.36 25.71
CA ASN A 6 -6.49 20.61 24.60
C ASN A 6 -5.04 20.76 25.08
N ILE A 7 -4.82 21.46 26.20
CA ILE A 7 -3.49 21.57 26.82
C ILE A 7 -2.97 20.19 27.22
N PHE A 8 -3.79 19.39 27.88
CA PHE A 8 -3.42 18.03 28.26
C PHE A 8 -3.07 17.18 27.03
N MET A 9 -3.89 17.21 25.98
CA MET A 9 -3.62 16.49 24.73
C MET A 9 -2.27 16.87 24.11
N VAL A 10 -1.95 18.18 24.04
CA VAL A 10 -0.68 18.65 23.47
C VAL A 10 0.50 18.21 24.34
N ILE A 11 0.38 18.32 25.67
CA ILE A 11 1.44 17.89 26.59
C ILE A 11 1.70 16.39 26.45
N THR A 12 0.65 15.58 26.41
CA THR A 12 0.79 14.13 26.23
C THR A 12 1.43 13.80 24.89
N ALA A 13 1.03 14.48 23.80
CA ALA A 13 1.62 14.27 22.48
C ALA A 13 3.12 14.61 22.46
N VAL A 14 3.52 15.73 23.07
CA VAL A 14 4.93 16.12 23.18
C VAL A 14 5.69 15.10 24.02
N LEU A 15 5.14 14.66 25.16
CA LEU A 15 5.81 13.69 26.03
C LEU A 15 6.09 12.35 25.34
N ILE A 16 5.15 11.89 24.50
CA ILE A 16 5.29 10.65 23.72
C ILE A 16 6.33 10.81 22.59
N LEU A 17 6.37 11.96 21.93
CA LEU A 17 7.25 12.19 20.77
C LEU A 17 8.66 12.66 21.13
N LEU A 18 8.85 13.22 22.32
CA LEU A 18 10.12 13.79 22.77
C LEU A 18 11.29 12.78 22.73
N PRO A 19 11.14 11.53 23.21
CA PRO A 19 12.20 10.53 23.10
C PRO A 19 12.62 10.28 21.64
N SER A 20 11.66 10.15 20.72
CA SER A 20 11.94 9.95 19.29
C SER A 20 12.66 11.15 18.66
N GLY A 21 12.28 12.38 19.04
CA GLY A 21 12.95 13.60 18.58
C GLY A 21 14.41 13.67 19.04
N ILE A 22 14.68 13.31 20.29
CA ILE A 22 16.06 13.24 20.83
C ILE A 22 16.85 12.15 20.11
N SER A 23 16.27 10.96 19.90
CA SER A 23 16.92 9.88 19.14
C SER A 23 17.24 10.29 17.71
N PHE A 24 16.34 11.00 17.04
CA PHE A 24 16.56 11.48 15.68
C PHE A 24 17.69 12.52 15.64
N SER A 25 17.69 13.50 16.56
CA SER A 25 18.77 14.48 16.63
C SER A 25 20.12 13.83 16.94
N HIS A 26 20.13 12.79 17.78
CA HIS A 26 21.33 12.08 18.20
C HIS A 26 22.06 11.37 17.05
N ILE A 27 21.33 10.94 16.00
CA ILE A 27 21.92 10.35 14.78
C ILE A 27 22.91 11.32 14.12
N PHE A 28 22.70 12.63 14.27
CA PHE A 28 23.54 13.67 13.69
C PHE A 28 24.64 14.17 14.65
N SER A 29 24.69 13.68 15.89
CA SER A 29 25.64 14.12 16.93
C SER A 29 27.02 13.46 16.83
N ASP A 30 27.53 13.24 15.60
CA ASP A 30 28.83 12.69 15.19
C ASP A 30 29.79 12.21 16.32
N HIS A 31 29.41 11.16 17.05
CA HIS A 31 30.26 10.49 18.02
C HIS A 31 30.44 9.02 17.62
N SER A 32 31.69 8.57 17.69
CA SER A 32 32.05 7.22 17.28
C SER A 32 31.74 6.20 18.38
N HIS A 33 30.81 5.29 18.11
CA HIS A 33 30.63 4.06 18.90
C HIS A 33 31.57 2.97 18.37
N ASN A 34 32.88 3.18 18.51
CA ASN A 34 33.84 2.17 18.10
C ASN A 34 33.83 1.02 19.12
N LEU A 35 33.59 -0.19 18.65
CA LEU A 35 33.79 -1.39 19.45
C LEU A 35 35.30 -1.61 19.63
N CYS A 36 35.71 -2.13 20.79
CA CYS A 36 37.11 -2.49 20.98
C CYS A 36 37.40 -3.78 20.20
N ASP A 37 38.19 -3.66 19.13
CA ASP A 37 38.55 -4.81 18.29
C ASP A 37 39.93 -5.40 18.64
N ASN A 38 40.68 -4.76 19.54
CA ASN A 38 42.06 -5.12 19.84
C ASN A 38 42.27 -5.40 21.34
N TYR A 39 41.78 -6.55 21.78
CA TYR A 39 41.82 -7.02 23.18
C TYR A 39 43.22 -7.38 23.69
N ALA A 40 44.20 -7.52 22.79
CA ALA A 40 45.56 -7.95 23.12
C ALA A 40 46.54 -6.78 23.36
N GLU A 41 46.15 -5.55 23.04
CA GLU A 41 47.01 -4.36 23.17
C GLU A 41 46.46 -3.40 24.23
N HIS A 42 47.32 -2.99 25.16
CA HIS A 42 46.96 -1.99 26.16
C HIS A 42 46.85 -0.60 25.50
N HIS A 43 45.63 -0.15 25.28
CA HIS A 43 45.33 1.19 24.79
C HIS A 43 44.33 1.89 25.71
N TYR A 44 44.39 3.22 25.73
CA TYR A 44 43.47 4.05 26.49
C TYR A 44 42.26 4.38 25.62
N HIS A 45 41.08 3.89 25.99
CA HIS A 45 39.85 4.36 25.37
C HIS A 45 39.62 5.83 25.73
N THR A 46 39.32 6.65 24.73
CA THR A 46 38.70 7.95 25.00
C THR A 46 37.34 7.66 25.61
N LYS A 47 36.95 8.40 26.67
CA LYS A 47 35.66 8.22 27.33
C LYS A 47 34.55 8.33 26.29
N SER A 48 33.96 7.20 25.90
CA SER A 48 32.80 7.17 25.03
C SER A 48 31.67 7.89 25.75
N VAL A 49 30.94 8.72 25.03
CA VAL A 49 29.67 9.22 25.55
C VAL A 49 28.76 7.99 25.62
N ASP A 50 28.37 7.63 26.84
CA ASP A 50 27.46 6.52 27.07
C ASP A 50 26.07 6.99 26.64
N CYS A 51 25.56 6.40 25.58
CA CYS A 51 24.31 6.82 24.96
C CYS A 51 23.24 5.78 25.24
N ASP A 52 22.73 5.78 26.48
CA ASP A 52 21.66 4.89 26.99
C ASP A 52 20.38 4.89 26.12
N LEU A 53 20.26 5.83 25.18
CA LEU A 53 19.14 5.93 24.26
C LEU A 53 19.03 4.73 23.30
N HIS A 54 20.13 4.02 23.05
CA HIS A 54 20.12 2.76 22.28
C HIS A 54 19.81 1.52 23.14
N ASP A 55 19.74 1.64 24.47
CA ASP A 55 19.40 0.51 25.37
C ASP A 55 17.91 0.16 25.31
N TYR A 56 17.08 1.09 24.84
CA TYR A 56 15.71 0.80 24.49
C TYR A 56 15.69 -0.03 23.20
N HIS A 57 15.56 -1.35 23.36
CA HIS A 57 15.31 -2.26 22.24
C HIS A 57 14.21 -1.70 21.34
N LYS A 58 14.56 -1.32 20.10
CA LYS A 58 13.59 -1.01 19.06
C LYS A 58 12.65 -2.20 18.99
N ASN A 59 11.38 -1.98 19.34
CA ASN A 59 10.40 -3.05 19.48
C ASN A 59 10.46 -3.97 18.25
N PRO A 60 10.63 -5.29 18.41
CA PRO A 60 10.65 -6.23 17.28
C PRO A 60 9.38 -6.17 16.41
N ALA A 61 8.30 -5.55 16.91
CA ALA A 61 7.10 -5.24 16.13
C ALA A 61 7.32 -4.32 14.90
N LEU A 62 8.50 -3.71 14.75
CA LEU A 62 8.86 -2.92 13.56
C LEU A 62 9.61 -3.73 12.49
N HIS A 63 9.73 -5.06 12.63
CA HIS A 63 10.17 -5.92 11.55
C HIS A 63 9.06 -5.97 10.48
N LEU A 64 9.06 -4.98 9.59
CA LEU A 64 8.15 -4.93 8.45
C LEU A 64 8.64 -5.94 7.39
N ASP A 65 8.10 -7.14 7.45
CA ASP A 65 8.20 -8.08 6.33
C ASP A 65 7.25 -7.59 5.24
N ILE A 66 7.79 -6.84 4.28
CA ILE A 66 7.04 -6.38 3.11
C ILE A 66 6.85 -7.59 2.18
N PRO A 67 5.62 -8.09 1.99
CA PRO A 67 5.40 -9.23 1.10
C PRO A 67 5.69 -8.83 -0.34
N GLU A 68 6.42 -9.68 -1.05
CA GLU A 68 6.62 -9.56 -2.48
C GLU A 68 5.37 -10.05 -3.21
N PHE A 69 4.78 -9.19 -4.05
CA PHE A 69 3.62 -9.55 -4.85
C PHE A 69 4.02 -9.75 -6.30
N THR A 70 3.55 -10.84 -6.89
CA THR A 70 3.68 -11.09 -8.33
C THR A 70 2.33 -10.90 -9.00
N PHE A 71 2.33 -10.16 -10.11
CA PHE A 71 1.13 -10.01 -10.93
C PHE A 71 0.96 -11.25 -11.80
N ILE A 72 -0.23 -11.84 -11.75
CA ILE A 72 -0.62 -12.92 -12.66
C ILE A 72 -1.26 -12.28 -13.88
N GLU A 73 -0.55 -12.27 -15.00
CA GLU A 73 -1.14 -11.88 -16.28
C GLU A 73 -1.99 -13.03 -16.82
N PHE A 74 -3.30 -12.79 -16.92
CA PHE A 74 -4.23 -13.70 -17.58
C PHE A 74 -4.36 -13.30 -19.04
N GLU A 75 -3.92 -14.16 -19.95
CA GLU A 75 -4.18 -14.00 -21.37
C GLU A 75 -5.59 -14.52 -21.69
N TYR A 76 -6.57 -13.61 -21.71
CA TYR A 76 -7.93 -13.95 -22.13
C TYR A 76 -7.95 -14.14 -23.64
N LYS A 77 -8.08 -15.39 -24.08
CA LYS A 77 -8.37 -15.68 -25.48
C LYS A 77 -9.84 -15.38 -25.75
N GLU A 78 -10.12 -14.22 -26.33
CA GLU A 78 -11.45 -13.90 -26.82
C GLU A 78 -11.79 -14.86 -27.96
N LYS A 79 -12.74 -15.77 -27.70
CA LYS A 79 -13.33 -16.59 -28.75
C LYS A 79 -14.35 -15.71 -29.48
N LEU A 80 -14.02 -15.31 -30.70
CA LEU A 80 -14.97 -14.63 -31.59
C LEU A 80 -16.21 -15.51 -31.75
N THR A 81 -17.33 -15.10 -31.14
CA THR A 81 -18.66 -15.63 -31.40
C THR A 81 -19.19 -14.96 -32.65
N TYR A 82 -19.16 -15.68 -33.76
CA TYR A 82 -19.82 -15.25 -34.98
C TYR A 82 -21.31 -15.58 -34.88
N ASP A 83 -22.14 -14.55 -34.71
CA ASP A 83 -23.57 -14.66 -35.00
C ASP A 83 -23.73 -14.62 -36.51
N TYR A 84 -23.96 -15.77 -37.12
CA TYR A 84 -24.38 -15.82 -38.51
C TYR A 84 -25.78 -15.24 -38.57
N TYR A 85 -25.92 -14.12 -39.26
CA TYR A 85 -27.17 -13.39 -39.46
C TYR A 85 -28.31 -14.35 -39.81
N GLN A 86 -29.16 -14.65 -38.83
CA GLN A 86 -30.36 -15.44 -39.05
C GLN A 86 -31.41 -14.46 -39.58
N PHE A 87 -31.34 -14.16 -40.88
CA PHE A 87 -32.49 -13.55 -41.54
C PHE A 87 -33.63 -14.56 -41.46
N LEU A 88 -34.50 -14.40 -40.48
CA LEU A 88 -35.84 -14.95 -40.55
C LEU A 88 -36.48 -14.30 -41.78
N ASN A 89 -36.94 -15.11 -42.72
CA ASN A 89 -37.65 -14.60 -43.87
C ASN A 89 -38.93 -13.94 -43.36
N ASP A 90 -38.96 -12.61 -43.29
CA ASP A 90 -40.12 -11.83 -42.86
C ASP A 90 -41.29 -11.92 -43.87
N PHE A 91 -41.09 -12.60 -45.00
CA PHE A 91 -42.14 -12.83 -45.99
C PHE A 91 -43.10 -13.92 -45.53
N GLU A 92 -44.20 -13.49 -44.91
CA GLU A 92 -45.39 -14.29 -44.72
C GLU A 92 -46.37 -14.01 -45.88
N ALA A 93 -46.53 -14.98 -46.78
CA ALA A 93 -47.45 -14.84 -47.91
C ALA A 93 -48.89 -14.69 -47.37
N LEU A 94 -49.51 -13.53 -47.59
CA LEU A 94 -50.84 -13.29 -47.07
C LEU A 94 -51.85 -14.10 -47.91
N PRO A 95 -52.86 -14.72 -47.29
CA PRO A 95 -53.81 -15.61 -47.99
C PRO A 95 -54.69 -14.89 -49.04
N PHE A 96 -54.56 -13.57 -49.17
CA PHE A 96 -55.26 -12.74 -50.13
C PHE A 96 -54.36 -12.13 -51.21
N ASP A 97 -53.05 -12.36 -51.19
CA ASP A 97 -52.12 -11.82 -52.20
C ASP A 97 -52.40 -12.37 -53.61
N LEU A 98 -53.14 -13.48 -53.71
CA LEU A 98 -53.58 -14.10 -54.97
C LEU A 98 -54.99 -13.67 -55.41
N ARG A 99 -55.68 -12.80 -54.66
CA ARG A 99 -57.00 -12.32 -55.06
C ARG A 99 -56.84 -11.12 -55.97
N GLY A 100 -57.33 -11.26 -57.20
CA GLY A 100 -57.47 -10.14 -58.13
C GLY A 100 -58.37 -9.04 -57.54
N PRO A 101 -58.23 -7.79 -57.99
CA PRO A 101 -59.05 -6.68 -57.53
C PRO A 101 -60.55 -6.97 -57.74
N PRO A 102 -61.42 -6.49 -56.82
CA PRO A 102 -62.85 -6.72 -56.93
C PRO A 102 -63.37 -6.09 -58.22
N TYR A 103 -64.23 -6.83 -58.92
CA TYR A 103 -64.74 -6.48 -60.25
C TYR A 103 -65.54 -5.17 -60.30
N PHE A 104 -65.92 -4.59 -59.15
CA PHE A 104 -66.74 -3.38 -59.06
C PHE A 104 -66.04 -2.23 -58.33
N ALA A 105 -64.74 -2.04 -58.59
CA ALA A 105 -64.06 -0.79 -58.24
C ALA A 105 -64.39 0.32 -59.26
#